data_AF-A0A7Y3HNU6-F1
#
_entry.id   AF-A0A7Y3HNU6-F1
#
_cell.length_a   1.000
_cell.length_b   1.000
_cell.length_c   1.000
_cell.angle_alpha   90.00
_cell.angle_beta   90.00
_cell.angle_gamma   90.00
#
_symmetry.space_group_name_H-M   'P 1'
#
loop_
_entity.id
_entity.type
_entity.pdbx_description
1 polymer ?
#
loop_
_entity_poly.entity_id
_entity_poly.type
_entity_poly.pdbx_seq_one_letter_code
_entity_poly.pdbx_strand_id
1 'polypeptide(L)'
;GMLALDKNGNLSGACTTSGLAWKMHGRVGDSPIIGAGLFVDNEVGAATATGRGEAVIKTSGAFLVVELMRMGKSPQEACEIAVQRIIDKQADHKDFQVGFLALNKKGETGAFAIKKGFQFALHNGSENKLIDSEFKI
;
A
#
# COMPACT_ATOMS: atom_id res chain seq x y z
N GLY A 1 -3.94 4.47 -4.33
CA GLY A 1 -5.28 4.12 -3.84
C GLY A 1 -5.70 5.05 -2.73
N MET A 2 -6.91 4.87 -2.21
CA MET A 2 -7.47 5.60 -1.06
C MET A 2 -8.02 4.59 -0.06
N LEU A 3 -7.80 4.85 1.23
CA LEU A 3 -8.32 4.08 2.35
C LEU A 3 -9.08 5.03 3.27
N ALA A 4 -10.18 4.58 3.85
CA ALA A 4 -10.95 5.36 4.80
C ALA A 4 -11.48 4.49 5.93
N LEU A 5 -11.53 5.07 7.13
CA LEU A 5 -12.23 4.56 8.30
C LEU A 5 -13.37 5.53 8.61
N ASP A 6 -14.62 5.06 8.53
CA ASP A 6 -15.78 5.91 8.78
C ASP A 6 -16.10 6.06 10.27
N LYS A 7 -17.07 6.93 10.61
CA LYS A 7 -17.52 7.18 11.98
C LYS A 7 -18.16 5.97 12.68
N ASN A 8 -18.58 4.96 11.92
CA ASN A 8 -19.12 3.70 12.45
C ASN A 8 -17.99 2.67 12.66
N GLY A 9 -16.75 3.06 12.40
CA GLY A 9 -15.59 2.20 12.48
C GLY A 9 -15.44 1.27 11.29
N ASN A 10 -16.12 1.50 10.16
CA ASN A 10 -15.98 0.65 8.98
C ASN A 10 -14.84 1.09 8.08
N LEU A 11 -14.02 0.12 7.67
CA LEU A 11 -12.96 0.32 6.70
C LEU A 11 -13.48 0.12 5.27
N SER A 12 -12.99 0.94 4.36
CA SER A 12 -13.21 0.80 2.92
C SER A 12 -12.02 1.35 2.16
N GLY A 13 -11.87 0.93 0.91
CA GLY A 13 -10.81 1.43 0.06
C GLY A 13 -11.16 1.35 -1.42
N ALA A 14 -10.45 2.15 -2.20
CA ALA A 14 -10.60 2.21 -3.64
C ALA A 14 -9.22 2.32 -4.30
N CYS A 15 -9.05 1.63 -5.43
CA CYS A 15 -7.82 1.69 -6.22
C CYS A 15 -8.18 1.75 -7.71
N THR A 16 -7.61 2.73 -8.41
CA THR A 16 -7.87 2.98 -9.83
C THR A 16 -6.61 3.52 -10.49
N THR A 17 -6.40 3.18 -11.76
CA THR A 17 -5.26 3.60 -12.55
C THR A 17 -5.54 3.39 -14.04
N SER A 18 -4.91 4.19 -14.91
CA SER A 18 -4.77 3.87 -16.33
C SER A 18 -3.67 2.83 -16.60
N GLY A 19 -2.83 2.53 -15.60
CA GLY A 19 -1.72 1.59 -15.66
C GLY A 19 -0.42 2.24 -16.12
N LEU A 20 0.57 1.43 -16.48
CA LEU A 20 1.83 1.93 -17.03
C LEU A 20 1.60 2.61 -18.39
N ALA A 21 2.30 3.72 -18.61
CA ALA A 21 2.36 4.36 -19.92
C ALA A 21 2.94 3.39 -20.96
N TRP A 22 2.41 3.44 -22.19
CA TRP A 22 2.87 2.63 -23.32
C TRP A 22 2.85 1.12 -23.10
N LYS A 23 2.06 0.65 -22.14
CA LYS A 23 1.88 -0.78 -21.87
C LYS A 23 1.38 -1.50 -23.11
N MET A 24 1.78 -2.77 -23.25
CA MET A 24 1.19 -3.66 -24.24
C MET A 24 -0.33 -3.70 -24.11
N HIS A 25 -1.03 -3.84 -25.22
CA HIS A 25 -2.47 -4.02 -25.22
C HIS A 25 -2.84 -5.22 -24.33
N GLY A 26 -3.86 -5.05 -23.48
CA GLY A 26 -4.31 -6.08 -22.54
C GLY A 26 -3.50 -6.18 -21.24
N ARG A 27 -2.41 -5.42 -21.05
CA ARG A 27 -1.66 -5.45 -19.78
C ARG A 27 -2.50 -4.93 -18.61
N VAL A 28 -2.56 -5.73 -17.54
CA VAL A 28 -3.19 -5.40 -16.25
C VAL A 28 -2.13 -5.31 -15.15
N GLY A 29 -2.24 -4.29 -14.30
CA GLY A 29 -1.37 -4.08 -13.13
C GLY A 29 -2.03 -4.54 -11.83
N ASP A 30 -1.49 -4.11 -10.70
CA ASP A 30 -1.94 -4.50 -9.36
C ASP A 30 -3.27 -3.86 -8.94
N SER A 31 -3.56 -2.65 -9.42
CA SER A 31 -4.67 -1.84 -8.91
C SER A 31 -6.06 -2.51 -8.95
N PRO A 32 -6.46 -3.28 -9.99
CA PRO A 32 -7.75 -3.98 -9.99
C PRO A 32 -7.70 -5.38 -9.36
N ILE A 33 -6.58 -5.81 -8.77
CA ILE A 33 -6.40 -7.15 -8.22
C ILE A 33 -6.47 -7.07 -6.68
N ILE A 34 -7.51 -7.68 -6.11
CA ILE A 34 -7.69 -7.78 -4.66
C ILE A 34 -6.51 -8.55 -4.05
N GLY A 35 -5.94 -7.99 -2.98
CA GLY A 35 -4.76 -8.54 -2.31
C GLY A 35 -3.43 -8.10 -2.91
N ALA A 36 -3.42 -7.55 -4.14
CA ALA A 36 -2.24 -6.93 -4.72
C ALA A 36 -2.25 -5.41 -4.47
N GLY A 37 -3.05 -4.65 -5.24
CA GLY A 37 -3.08 -3.19 -5.17
C GLY A 37 -3.97 -2.62 -4.07
N LEU A 38 -4.92 -3.41 -3.57
CA LEU A 38 -5.84 -3.05 -2.50
C LEU A 38 -6.31 -4.29 -1.75
N PHE A 39 -6.34 -4.19 -0.42
CA PHE A 39 -6.98 -5.18 0.44
C PHE A 39 -7.60 -4.48 1.65
N VAL A 40 -8.80 -4.92 2.05
CA VAL A 40 -9.54 -4.38 3.18
C VAL A 40 -10.11 -5.54 3.97
N ASP A 41 -9.79 -5.57 5.27
CA ASP A 41 -10.43 -6.45 6.24
C ASP A 41 -10.97 -5.59 7.39
N ASN A 42 -12.28 -5.60 7.60
CA ASN A 42 -12.93 -4.73 8.57
C ASN A 42 -12.72 -5.15 10.04
N GLU A 43 -12.03 -6.25 10.30
CA GLU A 43 -11.63 -6.67 11.64
C GLU A 43 -10.17 -6.29 11.94
N VAL A 44 -9.38 -5.97 10.92
CA VAL A 44 -7.93 -5.73 11.03
C VAL A 44 -7.53 -4.35 10.57
N GLY A 45 -7.72 -4.07 9.28
CA GLY A 45 -7.08 -2.96 8.59
C GLY A 45 -7.22 -3.04 7.09
N ALA A 46 -6.71 -2.00 6.43
CA ALA A 46 -6.69 -1.86 4.99
C ALA A 46 -5.31 -1.44 4.52
N ALA A 47 -4.95 -1.83 3.30
CA ALA A 47 -3.71 -1.45 2.65
C ALA A 47 -3.93 -1.19 1.16
N THR A 48 -3.22 -0.22 0.61
CA THR A 48 -3.17 0.05 -0.84
C THR A 48 -1.73 0.29 -1.28
N ALA A 49 -1.44 -0.07 -2.53
CA ALA A 49 -0.10 0.00 -3.10
C ALA A 49 0.06 1.15 -4.12
N THR A 50 1.32 1.46 -4.42
CA THR A 50 1.74 2.31 -5.53
C THR A 50 3.04 1.78 -6.16
N GLY A 51 3.35 2.23 -7.38
CA GLY A 51 4.60 1.90 -8.06
C GLY A 51 4.46 0.82 -9.14
N ARG A 52 5.44 -0.09 -9.23
CA ARG A 52 5.51 -1.12 -10.26
C ARG A 52 4.52 -2.25 -9.96
N GLY A 53 3.37 -2.23 -10.63
CA GLY A 53 2.30 -3.20 -10.40
C GLY A 53 2.73 -4.67 -10.52
N GLU A 54 3.62 -5.02 -11.45
CA GLU A 54 4.16 -6.38 -11.54
C GLU A 54 4.87 -6.83 -10.27
N ALA A 55 5.61 -5.93 -9.62
CA ALA A 55 6.32 -6.22 -8.38
C ALA A 55 5.35 -6.43 -7.22
N VAL A 56 4.27 -5.64 -7.16
CA VAL A 56 3.20 -5.75 -6.14
C VAL A 56 2.39 -7.03 -6.31
N ILE A 57 2.06 -7.41 -7.54
CA ILE A 57 1.33 -8.66 -7.85
C ILE A 57 2.13 -9.87 -7.38
N LYS A 58 3.44 -9.93 -7.71
CA LYS A 58 4.31 -11.06 -7.38
C LYS A 58 4.38 -11.36 -5.87
N THR A 59 4.09 -10.39 -5.01
CA THR A 59 4.19 -10.53 -3.55
C THR A 59 2.84 -10.48 -2.83
N SER A 60 1.71 -10.34 -3.54
CA SER A 60 0.40 -10.08 -2.94
C SER A 60 0.47 -8.97 -1.87
N GLY A 61 1.04 -7.83 -2.28
CA GLY A 61 1.53 -6.80 -1.35
C GLY A 61 0.49 -6.29 -0.35
N ALA A 62 -0.67 -5.84 -0.79
CA ALA A 62 -1.70 -5.31 0.13
C ALA A 62 -2.25 -6.38 1.09
N PHE A 63 -2.44 -7.61 0.62
CA PHE A 63 -2.85 -8.73 1.48
C PHE A 63 -1.80 -8.98 2.57
N LEU A 64 -0.52 -9.04 2.19
CA LEU A 64 0.57 -9.24 3.14
C LEU A 64 0.61 -8.14 4.20
N VAL A 65 0.45 -6.87 3.82
CA VAL A 65 0.44 -5.76 4.78
C VAL A 65 -0.70 -5.92 5.79
N VAL A 66 -1.92 -6.24 5.35
CA VAL A 66 -3.04 -6.46 6.25
C VAL A 66 -2.83 -7.70 7.12
N GLU A 67 -2.25 -8.77 6.59
CA GLU A 67 -1.98 -9.98 7.37
C GLU A 67 -0.89 -9.76 8.43
N LEU A 68 0.12 -8.94 8.14
CA LEU A 68 1.10 -8.51 9.14
C LEU A 68 0.44 -7.69 10.26
N MET A 69 -0.51 -6.81 9.92
CA MET A 69 -1.32 -6.12 10.94
C MET A 69 -2.16 -7.11 11.76
N ARG A 70 -2.72 -8.17 11.13
CA ARG A 70 -3.43 -9.25 11.85
C ARG A 70 -2.51 -9.96 12.85
N MET A 71 -1.25 -10.13 12.50
CA MET A 71 -0.21 -10.69 13.37
C MET A 71 0.31 -9.70 14.43
N GLY A 72 -0.35 -8.55 14.61
CA GLY A 72 -0.07 -7.58 15.67
C GLY A 72 0.96 -6.51 15.32
N LYS A 73 1.36 -6.38 14.05
CA LYS A 73 2.23 -5.27 13.61
C LYS A 73 1.44 -3.97 13.49
N SER A 74 2.10 -2.85 13.77
CA SER A 74 1.56 -1.54 13.41
C SER A 74 1.47 -1.40 11.88
N PRO A 75 0.62 -0.49 11.36
CA PRO A 75 0.55 -0.20 9.93
C PRO A 75 1.92 0.15 9.31
N GLN A 76 2.76 0.87 10.07
CA GLN A 76 4.08 1.29 9.65
C GLN A 76 5.03 0.10 9.50
N GLU A 77 5.18 -0.72 10.55
CA GLU A 77 6.01 -1.94 10.52
C GLU A 77 5.53 -2.92 9.42
N ALA A 78 4.22 -3.03 9.23
CA ALA A 78 3.66 -3.90 8.20
C ALA A 78 4.06 -3.45 6.78
N CYS A 79 4.00 -2.14 6.50
CA CYS A 79 4.47 -1.57 5.24
C CYS A 79 5.98 -1.81 5.02
N GLU A 80 6.81 -1.60 6.06
CA GLU A 80 8.26 -1.83 6.01
C GLU A 80 8.62 -3.27 5.67
N ILE A 81 8.02 -4.23 6.37
CA ILE A 81 8.26 -5.67 6.14
C ILE A 81 7.82 -6.07 4.72
N ALA A 82 6.69 -5.55 4.25
CA ALA A 82 6.20 -5.83 2.90
C ALA A 82 7.14 -5.28 1.81
N VAL A 83 7.65 -4.05 1.97
CA VAL A 83 8.67 -3.48 1.08
C VAL A 83 9.96 -4.28 1.14
N GLN A 84 10.44 -4.64 2.33
CA GLN A 84 11.66 -5.43 2.48
C GLN A 84 11.54 -6.78 1.77
N ARG A 85 10.39 -7.46 1.84
CA ARG A 85 10.15 -8.70 1.10
C ARG A 85 10.27 -8.50 -0.42
N ILE A 86 9.81 -7.38 -0.97
CA ILE A 86 9.98 -7.08 -2.40
C ILE A 86 11.45 -6.91 -2.73
N ILE A 87 12.19 -6.15 -1.92
CA ILE A 87 13.64 -5.92 -2.09
C ILE A 87 14.41 -7.26 -2.08
N ASP A 88 14.11 -8.13 -1.12
CA ASP A 88 14.81 -9.42 -0.96
C ASP A 88 14.50 -10.42 -2.07
N LYS A 89 13.34 -10.29 -2.74
CA LYS A 89 12.87 -11.24 -3.76
C LYS A 89 13.03 -10.76 -5.20
N GLN A 90 13.28 -9.47 -5.42
CA GLN A 90 13.36 -8.88 -6.76
C GLN A 90 14.69 -8.15 -6.92
N ALA A 91 15.62 -8.76 -7.65
CA ALA A 91 16.98 -8.25 -7.82
C ALA A 91 17.02 -6.87 -8.52
N ASP A 92 16.02 -6.58 -9.35
CA ASP A 92 15.81 -5.33 -10.07
C ASP A 92 15.07 -4.26 -9.24
N HIS A 93 14.90 -4.43 -7.93
CA HIS A 93 14.21 -3.45 -7.06
C HIS A 93 14.79 -2.03 -7.15
N LYS A 94 16.07 -1.90 -7.51
CA LYS A 94 16.72 -0.59 -7.72
C LYS A 94 16.23 0.13 -8.98
N ASP A 95 15.57 -0.55 -9.91
CA ASP A 95 15.10 0.01 -11.17
C ASP A 95 13.65 0.48 -11.10
N PHE A 96 12.93 0.12 -10.04
CA PHE A 96 11.53 0.48 -9.88
C PHE A 96 11.22 1.09 -8.51
N GLN A 97 9.96 1.48 -8.31
CA GLN A 97 9.42 1.96 -7.05
C GLN A 97 8.28 1.04 -6.64
N VAL A 98 8.15 0.78 -5.34
CA VAL A 98 6.95 0.26 -4.71
C VAL A 98 6.78 0.95 -3.37
N GLY A 99 5.56 1.33 -3.04
CA GLY A 99 5.21 1.76 -1.69
C GLY A 99 3.85 1.24 -1.28
N PHE A 100 3.65 1.15 0.03
CA PHE A 100 2.37 0.81 0.64
C PHE A 100 1.91 1.93 1.56
N LEU A 101 0.60 2.09 1.64
CA LEU A 101 -0.10 2.91 2.64
C LEU A 101 -1.09 1.98 3.35
N ALA A 102 -1.12 2.05 4.68
CA ALA A 102 -1.98 1.23 5.51
C ALA A 102 -2.73 2.06 6.55
N LEU A 103 -3.89 1.54 6.96
CA LEU A 103 -4.78 2.10 7.97
C LEU A 103 -5.39 0.93 8.77
N ASN A 104 -5.29 0.94 10.10
CA ASN A 104 -5.91 -0.10 10.93
C ASN A 104 -7.22 0.35 11.60
N LYS A 105 -7.86 -0.57 12.33
CA LYS A 105 -9.12 -0.31 13.04
C LYS A 105 -9.06 0.73 14.16
N LYS A 106 -7.87 1.09 14.63
CA LYS A 106 -7.67 2.15 15.62
C LYS A 106 -7.48 3.53 14.98
N GLY A 107 -7.45 3.60 13.64
CA GLY A 107 -7.14 4.83 12.91
C GLY A 107 -5.64 5.13 12.82
N GLU A 108 -4.77 4.21 13.26
CA GLU A 108 -3.33 4.34 13.07
C GLU A 108 -3.00 4.16 11.58
N THR A 109 -2.04 4.93 11.08
CA THR A 109 -1.61 4.89 9.67
C THR A 109 -0.12 4.64 9.56
N GLY A 110 0.31 4.12 8.41
CA GLY A 110 1.71 3.89 8.13
C GLY A 110 1.96 3.80 6.64
N ALA A 111 3.14 4.25 6.22
CA ALA A 111 3.55 4.21 4.82
C ALA A 111 5.05 3.99 4.70
N PHE A 112 5.42 3.15 3.75
CA PHE A 112 6.83 2.88 3.47
C PHE A 112 7.02 2.59 1.98
N ALA A 113 8.15 3.03 1.44
CA ALA A 113 8.50 2.84 0.04
C ALA A 113 9.92 2.29 -0.16
N ILE A 114 10.20 1.76 -1.35
CA ILE A 114 11.57 1.39 -1.72
C ILE A 114 12.44 2.64 -1.79
N LYS A 115 12.02 3.62 -2.60
CA LYS A 115 12.79 4.86 -2.86
C LYS A 115 12.15 6.09 -2.22
N LYS A 116 12.96 7.10 -1.91
CA LYS A 116 12.49 8.43 -1.53
C LYS A 116 11.50 9.03 -2.54
N GLY A 117 10.57 9.85 -2.05
CA GLY A 117 9.70 10.70 -2.87
C GLY A 117 8.25 10.23 -2.96
N PHE A 118 7.89 9.13 -2.32
CA PHE A 118 6.49 8.78 -2.11
C PHE A 118 5.91 9.63 -0.98
N GLN A 119 4.75 10.25 -1.26
CA GLN A 119 3.98 11.04 -0.30
C GLN A 119 2.55 10.52 -0.27
N PHE A 120 1.89 10.69 0.86
CA PHE A 120 0.46 10.39 0.98
C PHE A 120 -0.27 11.54 1.70
N ALA A 121 -1.54 11.71 1.37
CA ALA A 121 -2.40 12.67 2.04
C ALA A 121 -3.16 11.99 3.19
N LEU A 122 -3.16 12.62 4.36
CA LEU A 122 -3.92 12.18 5.53
C LEU A 122 -4.92 13.26 5.92
N HIS A 123 -6.19 12.87 5.95
CA HIS A 123 -7.29 13.70 6.45
C HIS A 123 -7.98 13.03 7.64
N ASN A 124 -8.03 13.71 8.79
CA ASN A 124 -8.59 13.17 10.04
C ASN A 124 -9.84 13.92 10.55
N GLY A 125 -10.51 14.68 9.67
CA GLY A 125 -11.76 15.39 9.95
C GLY A 125 -11.58 16.88 10.22
N SER A 126 -10.44 17.31 10.76
CA SER A 126 -10.11 18.71 11.02
C SER A 126 -8.94 19.22 10.20
N GLU A 127 -8.03 18.33 9.80
CA GLU A 127 -6.80 18.69 9.13
C GLU A 127 -6.56 17.81 7.91
N ASN A 128 -5.94 18.41 6.88
CA ASN A 128 -5.44 17.71 5.70
C ASN A 128 -3.94 17.98 5.57
N LYS A 129 -3.12 16.94 5.63
CA LYS A 129 -1.67 17.03 5.55
C LYS A 129 -1.13 16.14 4.46
N LEU A 130 -0.12 16.64 3.75
CA LEU A 130 0.73 15.83 2.89
C LEU A 130 1.95 15.37 3.70
N ILE A 131 2.16 14.07 3.75
CA ILE A 131 3.20 13.43 4.58
C ILE A 131 4.16 12.67 3.66
N ASP A 132 5.46 12.91 3.83
CA ASP A 132 6.51 12.11 3.21
C ASP A 132 6.56 10.72 3.86
N SER A 133 6.50 9.66 3.06
CA SER A 133 6.70 8.32 3.59
C SER A 133 8.17 8.09 3.96
N GLU A 134 8.39 7.21 4.92
CA GLU A 134 9.71 6.61 5.09
C GLU A 134 10.06 5.71 3.90
N PHE A 135 11.35 5.43 3.72
CA PHE A 135 11.86 4.68 2.59
C PHE A 135 13.14 3.90 2.90
N LYS A 136 13.48 2.92 2.07
CA LYS A 136 14.67 2.07 2.27
C LYS A 136 15.96 2.63 1.65
N ILE A 137 15.90 3.07 0.38
CA ILE A 137 17.06 3.46 -0.44
C ILE A 137 16.90 4.79 -1.17
#